data_AF-A0A318HND1-F1
#
_entry.id   AF-A0A318HND1-F1
#
_cell.length_a   1.000
_cell.length_b   1.000
_cell.length_c   1.000
_cell.angle_alpha   90.00
_cell.angle_beta   90.00
_cell.angle_gamma   90.00
#
_symmetry.space_group_name_H-M   'P 1'
#
loop_
_entity.id
_entity.type
_entity.pdbx_description
1 polymer ?
#
loop_
_entity_poly.entity_id
_entity_poly.type
_entity_poly.pdbx_seq_one_letter_code
_entity_poly.pdbx_strand_id
1 'polypeptide(L)'
;MDALTVTGQQRAYLDALKAAGVKPSSDLQALSIGSYVCQARAAKQSDQGVWDFVVPLVRNDVRNSHMSSTAPPADEVNSATADYIRIATDRLC
;
A
#
# COMPACT_ATOMS: atom_id res chain seq x y z
N MET A 1 14.03 -13.82 -15.23
CA MET A 1 12.84 -13.09 -14.79
C MET A 1 12.23 -13.90 -13.66
N ASP A 2 12.51 -13.53 -12.40
CA ASP A 2 11.86 -14.19 -11.26
C ASP A 2 10.38 -13.81 -11.27
N ALA A 3 9.53 -14.77 -11.62
CA ALA A 3 8.10 -14.60 -11.48
C ALA A 3 7.79 -14.57 -9.98
N LEU A 4 7.36 -13.41 -9.48
CA LEU A 4 6.93 -13.27 -8.09
C LEU A 4 5.86 -14.32 -7.81
N THR A 5 6.17 -15.33 -7.00
CA THR A 5 5.19 -16.34 -6.62
C THR A 5 4.36 -15.77 -5.49
N VAL A 6 3.25 -15.14 -5.85
CA VAL A 6 2.30 -14.51 -4.91
C VAL A 6 1.49 -15.60 -4.21
N THR A 7 1.51 -15.59 -2.88
CA THR A 7 0.72 -16.53 -2.06
C THR A 7 -0.78 -16.21 -2.13
N GLY A 8 -1.64 -17.13 -1.68
CA GLY A 8 -3.09 -16.89 -1.63
C GLY A 8 -3.45 -15.66 -0.79
N GLN A 9 -2.77 -15.45 0.34
CA GLN A 9 -2.98 -14.30 1.20
C GLN A 9 -2.57 -12.98 0.52
N GLN A 10 -1.40 -12.96 -0.12
CA GLN A 10 -0.92 -11.80 -0.86
C GLN A 10 -1.85 -11.44 -2.02
N ARG A 11 -2.42 -12.43 -2.70
CA ARG A 11 -3.41 -12.20 -3.75
C ARG A 11 -4.71 -11.59 -3.20
N ALA A 12 -5.23 -12.12 -2.10
CA ALA A 12 -6.42 -11.57 -1.46
C ALA A 12 -6.26 -10.10 -1.03
N TYR A 13 -5.05 -9.73 -0.59
CA TYR A 13 -4.69 -8.35 -0.29
C TYR A 13 -4.70 -7.46 -1.55
N LEU A 14 -4.06 -7.90 -2.65
CA LEU A 14 -4.04 -7.18 -3.92
C LEU A 14 -5.45 -6.99 -4.51
N ASP A 15 -6.28 -8.04 -4.46
CA ASP A 15 -7.66 -8.00 -4.93
C ASP A 15 -8.50 -7.02 -4.09
N ALA A 16 -8.29 -6.98 -2.77
CA ALA A 16 -8.99 -6.04 -1.89
C ALA A 16 -8.58 -4.58 -2.15
N LEU A 17 -7.29 -4.30 -2.42
CA LEU A 17 -6.85 -2.97 -2.85
C LEU A 17 -7.55 -2.53 -4.13
N LYS A 18 -7.59 -3.42 -5.13
CA LYS A 18 -8.27 -3.16 -6.40
C LYS A 18 -9.77 -2.91 -6.21
N ALA A 19 -10.42 -3.69 -5.35
CA ALA A 19 -11.84 -3.52 -5.03
C ALA A 19 -12.12 -2.19 -4.31
N ALA A 20 -11.17 -1.66 -3.55
CA ALA A 20 -11.24 -0.34 -2.93
C ALA A 20 -10.90 0.82 -3.90
N GLY A 21 -10.55 0.51 -5.16
CA GLY A 21 -10.19 1.51 -6.16
C GLY A 21 -8.74 1.98 -6.10
N VAL A 22 -7.91 1.39 -5.22
CA VAL A 22 -6.48 1.66 -5.17
C VAL A 22 -5.84 1.09 -6.44
N LYS A 23 -5.00 1.89 -7.10
CA LYS A 23 -4.23 1.52 -8.29
C LYS A 23 -2.74 1.56 -7.99
N PRO A 24 -2.15 0.45 -7.53
CA PRO A 24 -0.73 0.37 -7.32
C PRO A 24 0.05 0.53 -8.62
N SER A 25 1.28 1.05 -8.54
CA SER A 25 2.20 1.08 -9.69
C SER A 25 2.63 -0.32 -10.11
N SER A 26 2.67 -1.27 -9.17
CA SER A 26 2.87 -2.70 -9.41
C SER A 26 2.42 -3.54 -8.21
N ASP A 27 2.13 -4.83 -8.43
CA ASP A 27 1.84 -5.77 -7.35
C ASP A 27 2.99 -5.86 -6.33
N LEU A 28 4.23 -5.86 -6.80
CA LEU A 28 5.41 -5.90 -5.92
C LEU A 28 5.48 -4.67 -5.02
N GLN A 29 5.22 -3.47 -5.56
CA GLN A 29 5.21 -2.25 -4.78
C GLN A 29 4.08 -2.27 -3.73
N ALA A 30 2.88 -2.71 -4.11
CA ALA A 30 1.77 -2.86 -3.18
C ALA A 30 2.08 -3.83 -2.03
N LEU A 31 2.70 -4.97 -2.35
CA LEU A 31 3.11 -5.98 -1.37
C LEU A 31 4.22 -5.47 -0.44
N SER A 32 5.15 -4.67 -0.97
CA SER A 32 6.18 -4.02 -0.15
C SER A 32 5.56 -3.05 0.85
N ILE A 33 4.64 -2.17 0.40
CA ILE A 33 3.92 -1.23 1.27
C ILE A 33 3.11 -1.98 2.33
N GLY A 34 2.36 -3.02 1.95
CA GLY A 34 1.58 -3.82 2.90
C GLY A 34 2.46 -4.54 3.92
N SER A 35 3.62 -5.05 3.51
CA SER A 35 4.58 -5.68 4.43
C SER A 35 5.11 -4.68 5.47
N TYR A 36 5.38 -3.43 5.07
CA TYR A 36 5.77 -2.37 6.00
C TYR A 36 4.67 -2.06 7.01
N VAL A 37 3.40 -2.00 6.59
CA VAL A 37 2.27 -1.83 7.51
C VAL A 37 2.28 -2.95 8.56
N CYS A 38 2.40 -4.20 8.13
CA CYS A 38 2.40 -5.34 9.06
C CYS A 38 3.58 -5.32 10.04
N GLN A 39 4.78 -4.96 9.56
CA GLN A 39 5.94 -4.81 10.44
C GLN A 39 5.73 -3.70 11.47
N ALA A 40 5.20 -2.54 11.06
CA ALA A 40 4.93 -1.43 11.97
C ALA A 40 3.84 -1.76 13.01
N ARG A 41 2.79 -2.49 12.58
CA ARG A 41 1.75 -3.03 13.47
C ARG A 41 2.32 -4.03 14.48
N ALA A 42 3.13 -4.98 14.03
CA ALA A 42 3.80 -5.95 14.90
C ALA A 42 4.75 -5.27 15.90
N ALA A 43 5.39 -4.16 15.50
CA ALA A 43 6.20 -3.31 16.36
C ALA A 43 5.39 -2.41 17.32
N LYS A 44 4.05 -2.51 17.32
CA LYS A 44 3.13 -1.72 18.15
C LYS A 44 3.31 -0.20 17.97
N GLN A 45 3.66 0.24 16.76
CA GLN A 45 3.64 1.67 16.45
C GLN A 45 2.21 2.21 16.59
N SER A 46 2.11 3.49 16.98
CA SER A 46 0.83 4.19 17.00
C SER A 46 0.26 4.33 15.59
N ASP A 47 -1.05 4.54 15.47
CA ASP A 47 -1.69 4.77 14.17
C ASP A 47 -1.04 5.92 13.40
N GLN A 48 -0.71 7.01 14.11
CA GLN A 48 0.01 8.15 13.52
C GLN A 48 1.41 7.76 13.06
N GLY A 49 2.14 6.93 13.82
CA GLY A 49 3.45 6.46 13.43
C GLY A 49 3.40 5.65 12.13
N VAL A 50 2.47 4.68 12.04
CA VAL A 50 2.25 3.91 10.81
C VAL A 50 1.90 4.84 9.64
N TRP A 51 1.01 5.81 9.88
CA TRP A 51 0.60 6.79 8.87
C TRP A 51 1.79 7.59 8.32
N ASP A 52 2.59 8.19 9.21
CA ASP A 52 3.73 9.05 8.84
C ASP A 52 4.77 8.30 8.00
N PHE A 53 4.94 7.00 8.23
CA PHE A 53 5.82 6.15 7.42
C PHE A 53 5.21 5.73 6.07
N VAL A 54 3.91 5.45 6.02
CA VAL A 54 3.25 4.90 4.83
C VAL A 54 2.92 5.99 3.79
N VAL A 55 2.52 7.19 4.22
CA VAL A 55 2.21 8.33 3.32
C VAL A 55 3.28 8.57 2.24
N PRO A 56 4.58 8.69 2.56
CA PRO A 56 5.59 8.94 1.52
C PRO A 56 5.73 7.78 0.53
N LEU A 57 5.56 6.53 0.97
CA LEU A 57 5.61 5.35 0.11
C LEU A 57 4.42 5.32 -0.87
N VAL A 58 3.21 5.58 -0.35
CA VAL A 58 1.98 5.62 -1.16
C VAL A 58 1.98 6.80 -2.11
N ARG A 59 2.49 7.98 -1.70
CA ARG A 59 2.65 9.13 -2.60
C ARG A 59 3.54 8.79 -3.79
N ASN A 60 4.62 8.04 -3.58
CA ASN A 60 5.50 7.59 -4.65
C ASN A 60 4.80 6.56 -5.55
N ASP A 61 4.06 5.62 -4.97
CA ASP A 61 3.29 4.61 -5.69
C ASP A 61 2.21 5.23 -6.60
N VAL A 62 1.39 6.15 -6.07
CA VAL A 62 0.36 6.88 -6.83
C VAL A 62 0.97 7.70 -7.96
N ARG A 63 2.07 8.41 -7.69
CA ARG A 63 2.78 9.17 -8.74
C ARG A 63 3.22 8.25 -9.88
N ASN A 64 3.79 7.10 -9.54
CA ASN A 64 4.28 6.14 -10.51
C ASN A 64 3.15 5.45 -11.27
N SER A 65 2.02 5.15 -10.62
CA SER A 65 0.86 4.56 -11.29
C SER A 65 0.23 5.51 -12.31
N HIS A 66 0.32 6.82 -12.06
CA HIS A 66 -0.11 7.86 -13.00
C HIS A 66 0.89 8.12 -14.13
N MET A 67 2.09 7.55 -14.08
CA MET A 67 3.18 7.85 -15.02
C MET A 67 3.42 9.37 -15.15
N SER A 68 3.25 10.10 -14.05
CA SER A 68 3.25 11.57 -14.03
C SER A 68 4.47 12.14 -13.32
N SER A 69 5.03 13.21 -13.88
CA SER A 69 6.07 14.03 -13.23
C SER A 69 5.50 15.03 -12.22
N THR A 70 4.18 15.26 -12.21
CA THR A 70 3.53 16.15 -11.23
C THR A 70 3.23 15.41 -9.93
N ALA A 71 3.15 16.17 -8.82
CA ALA A 71 2.75 15.60 -7.55
C ALA A 71 1.25 15.23 -7.58
N PRO A 72 0.86 14.04 -7.09
CA PRO A 72 -0.54 13.68 -6.97
C PRO A 72 -1.24 14.56 -5.92
N PRO A 73 -2.56 14.78 -6.06
CA PRO A 73 -3.39 15.45 -5.06
C PRO A 73 -3.25 14.83 -3.67
N ALA A 74 -3.29 15.66 -2.62
CA ALA A 74 -3.07 15.20 -1.25
C ALA A 74 -4.22 14.31 -0.73
N ASP A 75 -5.45 14.59 -1.14
CA ASP A 75 -6.65 13.81 -0.85
C ASP A 75 -6.57 12.40 -1.44
N GLU A 76 -6.09 12.28 -2.68
CA GLU A 76 -5.86 10.98 -3.32
C GLU A 76 -4.83 10.16 -2.54
N VAL A 77 -3.68 10.76 -2.21
CA VAL A 77 -2.62 10.09 -1.43
C VAL A 77 -3.12 9.65 -0.06
N ASN A 78 -3.89 10.50 0.63
CA ASN A 78 -4.42 10.20 1.95
C ASN A 78 -5.47 9.08 1.90
N SER A 79 -6.37 9.10 0.92
CA SER A 79 -7.35 8.03 0.71
C SER A 79 -6.66 6.70 0.43
N ALA A 80 -5.70 6.68 -0.50
CA ALA A 80 -4.94 5.48 -0.82
C ALA A 80 -4.15 4.99 0.41
N THR A 81 -3.58 5.89 1.20
CA THR A 81 -2.84 5.53 2.43
C THR A 81 -3.77 4.86 3.45
N ALA A 82 -4.96 5.42 3.68
CA ALA A 82 -5.95 4.81 4.57
C ALA A 82 -6.34 3.40 4.11
N ASP A 83 -6.56 3.21 2.81
CA ASP A 83 -6.90 1.91 2.25
C ASP A 83 -5.74 0.90 2.33
N TYR A 84 -4.51 1.32 2.02
CA TYR A 84 -3.32 0.49 2.19
C TYR A 84 -3.16 0.01 3.64
N ILE A 85 -3.28 0.91 4.61
CA ILE A 85 -3.12 0.58 6.03
C ILE A 85 -4.24 -0.37 6.48
N ARG A 86 -5.50 -0.05 6.17
CA ARG A 86 -6.66 -0.85 6.58
C ARG A 86 -6.60 -2.26 5.97
N ILE A 87 -6.43 -2.35 4.65
CA ILE A 87 -6.50 -3.62 3.93
C ILE A 87 -5.31 -4.51 4.25
N ALA A 88 -4.11 -3.94 4.41
CA ALA A 88 -2.94 -4.72 4.86
C ALA A 88 -3.19 -5.28 6.27
N THR A 89 -3.67 -4.45 7.20
CA THR A 89 -3.99 -4.89 8.57
C THR A 89 -5.01 -6.03 8.58
N ASP A 90 -6.07 -5.93 7.76
CA ASP A 90 -7.15 -6.92 7.74
C ASP A 90 -6.79 -8.24 7.03
N ARG A 91 -5.92 -8.18 6.01
CA ARG A 91 -5.72 -9.30 5.07
C ARG A 91 -4.31 -9.89 5.11
N LEU A 92 -3.30 -9.15 5.55
CA LEU A 92 -1.90 -9.51 5.35
C LEU A 92 -1.11 -9.78 6.65
N CYS A 93 -1.51 -9.23 7.80
CA CYS A 93 -0.64 -9.14 8.99
C CYS A 93 -0.65 -10.33 9.98
#